data_AF-A8TC12-F1
#
_entry.id   AF-A8TC12-F1
#
_cell.length_a   1.000
_cell.length_b   1.000
_cell.length_c   1.000
_cell.angle_alpha   90.00
_cell.angle_beta   90.00
_cell.angle_gamma   90.00
#
_symmetry.space_group_name_H-M   'P 1'
#
loop_
_entity.id
_entity.type
_entity.pdbx_description
1 polymer ?
#
loop_
_entity_poly.entity_id
_entity_poly.type
_entity_poly.pdbx_seq_one_letter_code
_entity_poly.pdbx_strand_id
1 'polypeptide(L)'
;MSVLFSLFGIAALLVCAFLLSENRSSINWKTVSRALLLQMGFAALVLYFPWGQAALASLSQGVAGLLSFADEGIKFLFGDLASTGFIFAVRVLPIIIFFSALISALYYLGIMQKVIQFIGGAIQKFLGTSKAESLVATGNIFL
;
A
#
# COMPACT_ATOMS: atom_id res chain seq x y z
N MET A 1 -5.60 -22.62 -18.01
CA MET A 1 -6.16 -23.19 -16.75
C MET A 1 -5.95 -22.27 -15.55
N SER A 2 -4.75 -21.72 -15.33
CA SER A 2 -4.48 -20.77 -14.22
C SER A 2 -5.34 -19.50 -14.24
N VAL A 3 -5.52 -18.87 -15.41
CA VAL A 3 -6.33 -17.64 -15.53
C VAL A 3 -7.80 -17.88 -15.17
N LEU A 4 -8.35 -19.03 -15.58
CA LEU A 4 -9.72 -19.42 -15.24
C LEU A 4 -9.89 -19.60 -13.73
N PHE A 5 -8.89 -20.19 -13.07
CA PHE A 5 -8.86 -20.34 -11.62
C PHE A 5 -8.75 -18.98 -10.90
N SER A 6 -7.93 -18.05 -11.40
CA SER A 6 -7.85 -16.69 -10.85
C SER A 6 -9.17 -15.91 -10.99
N LEU A 7 -9.83 -16.02 -12.15
CA LEU A 7 -11.15 -15.42 -12.37
C LEU A 7 -12.20 -16.01 -11.43
N PHE A 8 -12.19 -17.34 -11.23
CA PHE A 8 -13.06 -18.00 -10.27
C PHE A 8 -12.80 -17.51 -8.83
N GLY A 9 -11.53 -17.34 -8.44
CA GLY A 9 -11.17 -16.79 -7.13
C GLY A 9 -11.73 -15.38 -6.91
N ILE A 10 -11.59 -14.49 -7.91
CA ILE A 10 -12.17 -13.13 -7.84
C ILE A 10 -13.69 -13.20 -7.71
N ALA A 11 -14.36 -14.04 -8.52
CA ALA A 11 -15.80 -14.21 -8.45
C ALA A 11 -16.25 -14.75 -7.08
N ALA A 12 -15.55 -15.73 -6.52
CA ALA A 12 -15.84 -16.31 -5.21
C ALA A 12 -15.76 -15.26 -4.10
N LEU A 13 -14.71 -14.41 -4.10
CA LEU A 13 -14.57 -13.33 -3.13
C LEU A 13 -15.69 -12.29 -3.25
N LEU A 14 -16.09 -11.93 -4.47
CA LEU A 14 -17.21 -11.01 -4.71
C LEU A 14 -18.55 -11.62 -4.26
N VAL A 15 -18.76 -12.92 -4.49
CA VAL A 15 -19.96 -13.63 -4.00
C VAL A 15 -19.99 -13.66 -2.47
N CYS A 16 -18.87 -13.94 -1.81
CA CYS A 16 -18.78 -13.87 -0.35
C CYS A 16 -19.14 -12.47 0.18
N ALA A 17 -18.57 -11.42 -0.42
CA ALA A 17 -18.88 -10.04 -0.05
C ALA A 17 -20.37 -9.69 -0.29
N PHE A 18 -20.97 -10.20 -1.37
CA PHE A 18 -22.40 -10.02 -1.65
C PHE A 18 -23.30 -10.76 -0.66
N LEU A 19 -22.95 -11.99 -0.28
CA LEU A 19 -23.72 -12.79 0.67
C LEU A 19 -23.71 -12.20 2.08
N LEU A 20 -22.55 -11.68 2.52
CA LEU A 20 -22.35 -11.03 3.81
C LEU A 20 -22.78 -9.55 3.82
N SER A 21 -23.27 -9.01 2.71
CA SER A 21 -23.74 -7.64 2.64
C SER A 21 -25.02 -7.44 3.45
N GLU A 22 -25.01 -6.44 4.34
CA GLU A 22 -26.15 -6.05 5.18
C GLU A 22 -27.36 -5.61 4.35
N ASN A 23 -27.14 -4.87 3.26
CA ASN A 23 -28.19 -4.42 2.37
C ASN A 23 -27.80 -4.59 0.89
N ARG A 24 -28.15 -5.76 0.35
CA ARG A 24 -27.84 -6.16 -1.03
C ARG A 24 -28.46 -5.24 -2.10
N SER A 25 -29.59 -4.61 -1.81
CA SER A 25 -30.26 -3.67 -2.73
C SER A 25 -29.59 -2.30 -2.79
N SER A 26 -28.83 -1.92 -1.77
CA SER A 26 -28.16 -0.61 -1.69
C SER A 26 -26.73 -0.62 -2.24
N ILE A 27 -26.30 -1.73 -2.87
CA ILE A 27 -24.96 -1.85 -3.45
C ILE A 27 -24.84 -0.91 -4.66
N ASN A 28 -23.96 0.08 -4.55
CA ASN A 28 -23.63 0.95 -5.67
C ASN A 28 -22.67 0.25 -6.63
N TRP A 29 -23.24 -0.43 -7.63
CA TRP A 29 -22.48 -1.15 -8.65
C TRP A 29 -21.52 -0.28 -9.46
N LYS A 30 -21.76 1.04 -9.58
CA LYS A 30 -20.83 1.95 -10.25
C LYS A 30 -19.53 2.10 -9.43
N THR A 31 -19.64 2.25 -8.11
CA THR A 31 -18.48 2.36 -7.23
C THR A 31 -17.72 1.04 -7.15
N VAL A 32 -18.43 -0.09 -6.95
CA VAL A 32 -17.81 -1.42 -6.83
C VAL A 32 -17.08 -1.82 -8.11
N SER A 33 -17.72 -1.67 -9.27
CA SER A 33 -17.09 -2.02 -10.56
C SER A 33 -15.88 -1.14 -10.86
N ARG A 34 -15.95 0.16 -10.58
CA ARG A 34 -14.81 1.07 -10.74
C ARG A 34 -13.68 0.74 -9.76
N ALA A 35 -13.98 0.38 -8.52
CA ALA A 35 -12.96 -0.05 -7.56
C ALA A 35 -12.23 -1.31 -8.03
N LEU A 36 -12.98 -2.30 -8.51
CA LEU A 36 -12.40 -3.52 -9.06
C LEU A 36 -11.56 -3.23 -10.32
N LEU A 37 -12.05 -2.38 -11.22
CA LEU A 37 -11.30 -1.96 -12.40
C LEU A 37 -10.03 -1.19 -12.04
N LEU A 38 -10.07 -0.32 -11.04
CA LEU A 38 -8.89 0.42 -10.57
C LEU A 38 -7.85 -0.55 -10.00
N GLN A 39 -8.27 -1.51 -9.17
CA GLN A 39 -7.39 -2.51 -8.58
C GLN A 39 -6.76 -3.43 -9.64
N MET A 40 -7.56 -3.97 -10.56
CA MET A 40 -7.05 -4.81 -11.65
C MET A 40 -6.17 -4.00 -12.62
N GLY A 41 -6.57 -2.77 -12.93
CA GLY A 41 -5.82 -1.87 -13.80
C GLY A 41 -4.46 -1.49 -13.20
N PHE A 42 -4.41 -1.18 -11.90
CA PHE A 42 -3.16 -0.91 -11.20
C PHE A 42 -2.26 -2.16 -11.14
N ALA A 43 -2.83 -3.33 -10.84
CA ALA A 43 -2.09 -4.59 -10.84
C ALA A 43 -1.51 -4.90 -12.24
N ALA A 44 -2.29 -4.74 -13.30
CA ALA A 44 -1.81 -4.90 -14.67
C ALA A 44 -0.71 -3.87 -14.98
N LEU A 45 -0.90 -2.61 -14.62
CA LEU A 45 0.09 -1.54 -14.81
C LEU A 45 1.44 -1.93 -14.22
N VAL A 46 1.48 -2.33 -12.95
CA VAL A 46 2.76 -2.55 -12.24
C VAL A 46 3.34 -3.97 -12.41
N LEU A 47 2.51 -4.98 -12.72
CA LEU A 47 2.96 -6.38 -12.82
C LEU A 47 3.04 -6.92 -14.24
N TYR A 48 2.36 -6.31 -15.22
CA TYR A 48 2.34 -6.82 -16.60
C TYR A 48 3.13 -5.95 -17.57
N PHE A 49 3.01 -4.62 -17.49
CA PHE A 49 3.68 -3.73 -18.43
C PHE A 49 5.15 -3.48 -18.02
N PRO A 50 6.12 -3.60 -18.96
CA PRO A 50 7.55 -3.44 -18.64
C PRO A 50 7.91 -2.10 -18.01
N TRP A 51 7.32 -1.00 -18.48
CA TRP A 51 7.56 0.34 -17.93
C TRP A 51 6.97 0.49 -16.52
N GLY A 52 5.84 -0.16 -16.22
CA GLY A 52 5.25 -0.14 -14.89
C GLY A 52 6.00 -1.02 -13.90
N GLN A 53 6.51 -2.17 -14.35
CA GLN A 53 7.46 -2.98 -13.58
C GLN A 53 8.74 -2.20 -13.26
N ALA A 54 9.30 -1.47 -14.24
CA ALA A 54 10.48 -0.63 -14.05
C ALA A 54 10.21 0.51 -13.06
N ALA A 55 9.05 1.17 -13.15
CA ALA A 55 8.64 2.20 -12.19
C ALA A 55 8.49 1.63 -10.77
N LEU A 56 7.85 0.47 -10.62
CA LEU A 56 7.72 -0.21 -9.34
C LEU A 56 9.10 -0.61 -8.78
N ALA A 57 9.97 -1.17 -9.60
CA ALA A 57 11.34 -1.53 -9.21
C ALA A 57 12.15 -0.30 -8.75
N SER A 58 12.00 0.85 -9.43
CA SER A 58 12.63 2.10 -9.00
C SER A 58 12.12 2.57 -7.65
N LEU A 59 10.81 2.46 -7.39
CA LEU A 59 10.23 2.78 -6.08
C LEU A 59 10.74 1.82 -5.00
N SER A 60 10.78 0.52 -5.29
CA SER A 60 11.35 -0.50 -4.40
C SER A 60 12.81 -0.23 -4.07
N GLN A 61 13.61 0.19 -5.06
CA GLN A 61 15.01 0.56 -4.82
C GLN A 61 15.13 1.82 -3.96
N GLY A 62 14.21 2.78 -4.08
CA GLY A 62 14.14 3.94 -3.19
C GLY A 62 13.86 3.53 -1.74
N VAL A 63 12.91 2.63 -1.51
CA VAL A 63 12.61 2.08 -0.17
C VAL A 63 13.79 1.28 0.37
N ALA A 64 14.46 0.48 -0.47
CA ALA A 64 15.68 -0.23 -0.09
C ALA A 64 16.82 0.72 0.30
N GLY A 65 16.93 1.87 -0.37
CA GLY A 65 17.84 2.95 0.04
C GLY A 65 17.52 3.47 1.44
N LEU A 66 16.24 3.71 1.75
CA LEU A 66 15.82 4.13 3.10
C LEU A 66 16.13 3.06 4.16
N LEU A 67 15.92 1.78 3.84
CA LEU A 67 16.29 0.66 4.72
C LEU A 67 17.79 0.63 5.01
N SER A 68 18.63 0.94 4.02
CA SER A 68 20.08 1.00 4.23
C SER A 68 20.50 2.08 5.23
N PHE A 69 19.80 3.22 5.27
CA PHE A 69 20.03 4.26 6.29
C PHE A 69 19.58 3.80 7.68
N ALA A 70 18.47 3.05 7.75
CA ALA A 70 18.03 2.45 9.00
C ALA A 70 19.05 1.43 9.53
N ASP A 71 19.63 0.61 8.64
CA ASP A 71 20.67 -0.36 9.00
C ASP A 71 21.91 0.30 9.60
N GLU A 72 22.35 1.46 9.10
CA GLU A 72 23.44 2.22 9.70
C GLU A 72 23.10 2.70 11.13
N GLY A 73 21.85 3.13 11.37
CA GLY A 73 21.37 3.48 12.71
C GLY A 73 21.34 2.28 13.66
N ILE A 74 20.96 1.10 13.16
CA ILE A 74 20.95 -0.16 13.93
C ILE A 74 22.36 -0.58 14.29
N LYS A 75 23.30 -0.52 13.34
CA LYS A 75 24.72 -0.81 13.60
C LYS A 75 25.33 0.15 14.61
N PHE A 76 24.99 1.44 14.55
CA PHE A 76 25.42 2.42 15.54
C PHE A 76 24.91 2.09 16.95
N LEU A 77 23.64 1.71 17.08
CA LEU A 77 23.01 1.45 18.39
C LEU A 77 23.41 0.10 19.00
N PHE A 78 23.50 -0.96 18.18
CA PHE A 78 23.69 -2.34 18.64
C PHE A 78 25.06 -2.94 18.32
N GLY A 79 25.91 -2.26 17.54
CA GLY A 79 27.26 -2.72 17.20
C GLY A 79 27.26 -4.13 16.60
N ASP A 80 28.10 -5.01 17.15
CA ASP A 80 28.26 -6.38 16.67
C ASP A 80 27.00 -7.24 16.84
N LEU A 81 26.05 -6.86 17.71
CA LEU A 81 24.76 -7.57 17.85
C LEU A 81 23.89 -7.44 16.59
N ALA A 82 24.09 -6.39 15.79
CA ALA A 82 23.42 -6.24 14.50
C ALA A 82 24.01 -7.15 13.41
N SER A 83 25.26 -7.58 13.59
CA SER A 83 26.06 -8.32 12.61
C SER A 83 26.24 -9.80 12.95
N THR A 84 26.15 -10.16 14.24
CA THR A 84 26.36 -11.52 14.73
C THR A 84 25.06 -12.32 14.65
N GLY A 85 24.73 -12.77 13.43
CA GLY A 85 23.55 -13.57 13.14
C GLY A 85 22.27 -12.76 12.90
N PHE A 86 21.13 -13.46 12.71
CA PHE A 86 19.84 -12.81 12.49
C PHE A 86 19.04 -12.77 13.80
N ILE A 87 19.22 -11.69 14.57
CA ILE A 87 18.42 -11.43 15.77
C ILE A 87 17.22 -10.57 15.35
N PHE A 88 16.03 -11.18 15.32
CA PHE A 88 14.80 -10.49 14.90
C PHE A 88 14.57 -9.17 15.64
N ALA A 89 14.73 -9.17 16.97
CA ALA A 89 14.53 -7.98 17.79
C ALA A 89 15.46 -6.82 17.45
N VAL A 90 16.68 -7.10 16.98
CA VAL A 90 17.69 -6.09 16.64
C VAL A 90 17.57 -5.64 15.19
N ARG A 91 17.19 -6.55 14.28
CA ARG A 91 17.16 -6.25 12.84
C ARG A 91 15.81 -5.80 12.31
N VAL A 92 14.70 -6.12 12.98
CA VAL A 92 13.35 -5.82 12.48
C VAL A 92 12.67 -4.72 13.27
N LEU A 93 12.71 -4.76 14.60
CA LEU A 93 11.99 -3.78 15.44
C LEU A 93 12.49 -2.33 15.28
N PRO A 94 13.80 -2.05 15.21
CA PRO A 94 14.27 -0.67 15.06
C PRO A 94 13.94 -0.06 13.70
N ILE A 95 13.74 -0.88 12.65
CA ILE A 95 13.29 -0.41 11.34
C ILE A 95 11.92 0.25 11.48
N ILE A 96 11.01 -0.34 12.28
CA ILE A 96 9.69 0.24 12.55
C ILE A 96 9.85 1.62 13.19
N ILE A 97 10.72 1.76 14.20
CA ILE A 97 10.97 3.04 14.90
C ILE A 97 11.49 4.09 13.91
N PHE A 98 12.45 3.72 13.06
CA PHE A 98 13.00 4.61 12.03
C PHE A 98 11.91 5.09 11.07
N PHE A 99 11.11 4.17 10.51
CA PHE A 99 10.04 4.53 9.58
C PHE A 99 8.94 5.35 10.26
N SER A 100 8.56 5.05 11.51
CA SER A 100 7.60 5.86 12.26
C SER A 100 8.10 7.29 12.46
N ALA A 101 9.38 7.48 12.82
CA ALA A 101 9.98 8.80 12.96
C ALA A 101 10.05 9.55 11.61
N LEU A 102 10.44 8.85 10.55
CA LEU A 102 10.50 9.41 9.19
C LEU A 102 9.12 9.87 8.71
N ILE A 103 8.10 9.00 8.81
CA ILE A 103 6.74 9.33 8.41
C ILE A 103 6.20 10.49 9.26
N SER A 104 6.44 10.48 10.59
CA SER A 104 6.07 11.59 11.47
C SER A 104 6.71 12.92 11.03
N ALA A 105 7.99 12.92 10.68
CA ALA A 105 8.67 14.09 10.14
C ALA A 105 8.06 14.56 8.81
N LEU A 106 7.72 13.64 7.89
CA LEU A 106 7.08 13.97 6.62
C LEU A 106 5.66 14.54 6.80
N TYR A 107 4.94 14.11 7.84
CA TYR A 107 3.67 14.73 8.26
C TYR A 107 3.90 16.13 8.83
N TYR A 108 4.90 16.32 9.69
CA TYR A 108 5.20 17.65 10.22
C TYR A 108 5.55 18.65 9.09
N LEU A 109 6.30 18.18 8.08
CA LEU A 109 6.68 18.98 6.91
C LEU A 109 5.54 19.21 5.91
N GLY A 110 4.37 18.60 6.08
CA GLY A 110 3.24 18.77 5.16
C GLY A 110 3.30 17.92 3.88
N ILE A 111 4.31 17.05 3.72
CA ILE A 111 4.52 16.26 2.50
C ILE A 111 3.47 15.14 2.41
N MET A 112 3.26 14.40 3.49
CA MET A 112 2.28 13.31 3.54
C MET A 112 0.86 13.81 3.28
N GLN A 113 0.51 14.98 3.80
CA GLN A 113 -0.79 15.59 3.59
C GLN A 113 -1.03 15.89 2.11
N LYS A 114 -0.02 16.44 1.40
CA LYS A 114 -0.13 16.70 -0.04
C LYS A 114 -0.30 15.42 -0.85
N VAL A 115 0.50 14.38 -0.54
CA VAL A 115 0.40 13.07 -1.21
C VAL A 115 -0.97 12.44 -1.00
N ILE A 116 -1.44 12.39 0.25
CA ILE A 116 -2.74 11.79 0.60
C ILE A 116 -3.89 12.57 -0.01
N GLN A 117 -3.84 13.90 -0.02
CA GLN A 117 -4.88 14.72 -0.65
C GLN A 117 -4.93 14.52 -2.17
N PHE A 118 -3.77 14.38 -2.82
CA PHE A 118 -3.70 14.15 -4.25
C PHE A 118 -4.25 12.77 -4.63
N ILE A 119 -3.74 11.70 -4.02
CA ILE A 119 -4.15 10.32 -4.32
C ILE A 119 -5.61 10.11 -3.88
N GLY A 120 -5.96 10.52 -2.66
CA GLY A 120 -7.32 10.38 -2.12
C GLY A 120 -8.35 11.18 -2.90
N GLY A 121 -7.99 12.38 -3.38
CA GLY A 121 -8.85 13.17 -4.27
C GLY A 121 -9.05 12.51 -5.64
N ALA A 122 -8.00 11.88 -6.20
CA ALA A 122 -8.11 11.13 -7.44
C ALA A 122 -9.02 9.89 -7.30
N ILE A 123 -8.84 9.12 -6.22
CA ILE A 123 -9.68 7.96 -5.89
C ILE A 123 -11.12 8.39 -5.67
N GLN A 124 -11.35 9.46 -4.89
CA GLN A 124 -12.68 10.02 -4.64
C GLN A 124 -13.40 10.36 -5.95
N LYS A 125 -12.72 11.07 -6.85
CA LYS A 125 -13.29 11.49 -8.14
C LYS A 125 -13.61 10.29 -9.03
N PHE A 126 -12.80 9.24 -8.98
CA PHE A 126 -13.00 8.04 -9.78
C PHE A 126 -14.14 7.18 -9.24
N LEU A 127 -14.13 6.88 -7.93
CA LEU A 127 -15.06 5.95 -7.28
C LEU A 127 -16.39 6.60 -6.89
N GLY A 128 -16.44 7.93 -6.73
CA GLY A 128 -17.62 8.65 -6.25
C GLY A 128 -17.88 8.46 -4.76
N THR A 129 -16.88 8.02 -4.00
CA THR A 129 -16.91 7.85 -2.54
C THR A 129 -16.80 9.19 -1.82
N SER A 130 -17.03 9.20 -0.50
CA SER A 130 -16.87 10.44 0.25
C SER A 130 -15.40 10.86 0.33
N LYS A 131 -15.17 12.16 0.52
CA LYS A 131 -13.82 12.72 0.71
C LYS A 131 -13.14 12.12 1.94
N ALA A 132 -13.88 11.96 3.03
CA ALA A 132 -13.33 11.39 4.27
C ALA A 132 -12.87 9.94 4.06
N GLU A 133 -13.72 9.07 3.50
CA GLU A 133 -13.39 7.67 3.23
C GLU A 133 -12.18 7.54 2.30
N SER A 134 -12.14 8.34 1.24
CA SER A 134 -11.07 8.25 0.22
C SER A 134 -9.71 8.72 0.76
N LEU A 135 -9.72 9.74 1.64
CA LEU A 135 -8.50 10.20 2.30
C LEU A 135 -8.00 9.21 3.34
N VAL A 136 -8.90 8.61 4.13
CA VAL A 136 -8.54 7.56 5.11
C VAL A 136 -7.99 6.33 4.39
N ALA A 137 -8.68 5.85 3.35
CA ALA A 137 -8.22 4.71 2.55
C ALA A 137 -6.82 4.95 1.95
N THR A 138 -6.55 6.18 1.51
CA THR A 138 -5.23 6.57 0.99
C THR A 138 -4.17 6.68 2.09
N GLY A 139 -4.55 7.22 3.25
CA GLY A 139 -3.65 7.32 4.41
C GLY A 139 -3.16 5.95 4.88
N ASN A 140 -4.05 4.95 4.89
CA ASN A 140 -3.72 3.57 5.28
C ASN A 140 -2.70 2.87 4.36
N ILE A 141 -2.36 3.44 3.20
CA ILE A 141 -1.28 2.90 2.35
C ILE A 141 0.09 3.14 2.99
N PHE A 142 0.23 4.19 3.81
CA PHE A 142 1.52 4.68 4.31
C PHE A 142 1.69 4.56 5.83
N LEU A 143 0.60 4.30 6.56
CA LEU A 143 0.56 4.22 8.02
C LEU A 143 0.55 2.76 8.49
#